data_AF-A0A849CKM3-F1
#
_entry.id   AF-A0A849CKM3-F1
#
_cell.length_a   1.000
_cell.length_b   1.000
_cell.length_c   1.000
_cell.angle_alpha   90.00
_cell.angle_beta   90.00
_cell.angle_gamma   90.00
#
_symmetry.space_group_name_H-M   'P 1'
#
loop_
_entity.id
_entity.type
_entity.pdbx_description
1 polymer ?
#
loop_
_entity_poly.entity_id
_entity_poly.type
_entity_poly.pdbx_seq_one_letter_code
_entity_poly.pdbx_strand_id
1 'polypeptide(L)'
;MKWGFPIIVVTLLASLLGVMYLDYVVDPEKNLHDFPIALVNQDVGDTIGAPGQEQRVNFGDQVAEGLRQAVPADKIDLRVLGINEAQLQMQQAKVYGTIIIPSDFSKRLGILGVGSVIPGDISNPTITLQTNPRTGAFATAITQKFGAEALTQVNTQVGQQLTEQVQQQLAPPPDGPPAPELSGATRLALAQPLDIVVEQFRPLPGGSGEGLTAFFYSLLLLLIGMVGAMIIHQLLDSALGFLPTEWGPWYLHFPRAPISRVSTLLIKWSAVVVMSITVSAALLGIGKVLGMPIDKPLLLFMYGAFVITAVGVTCTSILAAVGTAGLIINLIIFVILGLPSSGGTVPIEATPKYFGWLANFEPMHQVFMGTRSILYFNGSAEAGLSRGVWMSTLGLAIGVVFGLVITHFYDRKGLERKPSNDRTAATPQA
;
A
#
# COMPACT_ATOMS: atom_id res chain seq x y z
N MET A 1 -44.56 -0.40 -11.94
CA MET A 1 -43.75 -1.58 -11.55
C MET A 1 -42.79 -1.19 -10.44
N LYS A 2 -43.00 -1.62 -9.18
CA LYS A 2 -42.17 -1.24 -8.02
C LYS A 2 -40.81 -1.97 -7.95
N TRP A 3 -40.56 -2.92 -8.84
CA TRP A 3 -39.33 -3.73 -8.88
C TRP A 3 -38.22 -3.13 -9.74
N GLY A 4 -38.54 -2.21 -10.67
CA GLY A 4 -37.56 -1.62 -11.56
C GLY A 4 -36.52 -0.75 -10.85
N PHE A 5 -36.95 0.02 -9.84
CA PHE A 5 -36.05 0.94 -9.12
C PHE A 5 -34.93 0.20 -8.36
N PRO A 6 -35.21 -0.81 -7.52
CA PRO A 6 -34.14 -1.59 -6.88
C PRO A 6 -33.18 -2.25 -7.87
N ILE A 7 -33.68 -2.78 -8.98
CA ILE A 7 -32.85 -3.39 -10.03
C ILE A 7 -31.89 -2.36 -10.62
N ILE A 8 -32.40 -1.18 -11.02
CA ILE A 8 -31.55 -0.10 -11.57
C ILE A 8 -30.47 0.32 -10.57
N VAL A 9 -30.83 0.50 -9.29
CA VAL A 9 -29.86 0.87 -8.25
C VAL A 9 -28.77 -0.19 -8.09
N VAL A 10 -29.14 -1.46 -8.01
CA VAL A 10 -28.17 -2.57 -7.87
C VAL A 10 -27.31 -2.70 -9.11
N THR A 11 -27.88 -2.59 -10.32
CA THR A 11 -27.12 -2.64 -11.57
C THR A 11 -26.08 -1.51 -11.61
N LEU A 12 -26.46 -0.27 -11.28
CA LEU A 12 -25.52 0.85 -11.25
C LEU A 12 -24.40 0.66 -10.21
N LEU A 13 -24.74 0.19 -9.01
CA LEU A 13 -23.75 -0.12 -7.97
C LEU A 13 -22.81 -1.24 -8.37
N ALA A 14 -23.33 -2.33 -8.94
CA ALA A 14 -22.53 -3.46 -9.40
C ALA A 14 -21.64 -3.08 -10.59
N SER A 15 -22.13 -2.25 -11.52
CA SER A 15 -21.32 -1.72 -12.61
C SER A 15 -20.20 -0.81 -12.10
N LEU A 16 -20.50 0.08 -11.13
CA LEU A 16 -19.47 0.92 -10.50
C LEU A 16 -18.41 0.06 -9.80
N LEU A 17 -18.83 -0.93 -9.00
CA LEU A 17 -17.93 -1.88 -8.35
C LEU A 17 -17.06 -2.61 -9.37
N GLY A 18 -17.67 -3.14 -10.44
CA GLY A 18 -16.97 -3.85 -11.50
C GLY A 18 -15.92 -2.99 -12.20
N VAL A 19 -16.28 -1.75 -12.58
CA VAL A 19 -15.32 -0.82 -13.20
C VAL A 19 -14.19 -0.50 -12.23
N MET A 20 -14.49 -0.13 -11.00
CA MET A 20 -13.47 0.28 -10.01
C MET A 20 -12.51 -0.87 -9.67
N TYR A 21 -13.01 -2.11 -9.51
CA TYR A 21 -12.18 -3.23 -9.09
C TYR A 21 -11.41 -3.87 -10.25
N LEU A 22 -11.99 -3.88 -11.46
CA LEU A 22 -11.29 -4.41 -12.63
C LEU A 22 -10.23 -3.42 -13.12
N ASP A 23 -10.53 -2.12 -13.21
CA ASP A 23 -9.54 -1.12 -13.66
C ASP A 23 -8.34 -1.00 -12.70
N TYR A 24 -8.56 -1.29 -11.41
CA TYR A 24 -7.51 -1.39 -10.40
C TYR A 24 -6.45 -2.44 -10.69
N VAL A 25 -6.83 -3.59 -11.27
CA VAL A 25 -5.95 -4.77 -11.37
C VAL A 25 -5.65 -5.22 -12.80
N VAL A 26 -6.40 -4.75 -13.80
CA VAL A 26 -6.32 -5.27 -15.17
C VAL A 26 -4.97 -5.06 -15.82
N ASP A 27 -4.30 -3.93 -15.56
CA ASP A 27 -3.00 -3.61 -16.16
C ASP A 27 -2.16 -2.67 -15.27
N PRO A 28 -1.48 -3.19 -14.24
CA PRO A 28 -0.65 -2.38 -13.35
C PRO A 28 0.60 -1.81 -14.04
N GLU A 29 1.13 -2.48 -15.07
CA GLU A 29 2.34 -2.03 -15.79
C GLU A 29 2.09 -0.83 -16.70
N LYS A 30 0.89 -0.77 -17.30
CA LYS A 30 0.42 0.41 -18.03
C LYS A 30 0.17 1.60 -17.11
N ASN A 31 -0.32 1.33 -15.89
CA ASN A 31 -0.61 2.36 -14.90
C ASN A 31 0.59 2.70 -14.02
N LEU A 32 1.75 2.07 -14.22
CA LEU A 32 2.94 2.34 -13.43
C LEU A 32 3.43 3.78 -13.65
N HIS A 33 3.56 4.54 -12.57
CA HIS A 33 3.98 5.94 -12.57
C HIS A 33 4.63 6.31 -11.24
N ASP A 34 5.67 7.15 -11.28
CA ASP A 34 6.32 7.69 -10.09
C ASP A 34 6.77 6.63 -9.06
N PHE A 35 7.09 5.40 -9.50
CA PHE A 35 7.41 4.26 -8.62
C PHE A 35 8.80 4.43 -7.98
N PRO A 36 8.90 4.69 -6.65
CA PRO A 36 10.14 5.11 -6.01
C PRO A 36 11.13 3.96 -5.80
N ILE A 37 12.32 4.09 -6.38
CA ILE A 37 13.47 3.19 -6.19
C ILE A 37 14.69 4.04 -5.81
N ALA A 38 15.42 3.64 -4.77
CA ALA A 38 16.66 4.30 -4.40
C ALA A 38 17.84 3.76 -5.22
N LEU A 39 18.74 4.65 -5.61
CA LEU A 39 20.05 4.34 -6.17
C LEU A 39 21.12 4.88 -5.24
N VAL A 40 21.97 3.98 -4.74
CA VAL A 40 23.10 4.32 -3.85
C VAL A 40 24.38 3.99 -4.58
N ASN A 41 25.16 5.03 -4.89
CA ASN A 41 26.53 4.87 -5.37
C ASN A 41 27.51 5.13 -4.22
N GLN A 42 28.19 4.09 -3.75
CA GLN A 42 29.27 4.22 -2.76
C GLN A 42 30.67 4.18 -3.40
N ASP A 43 30.76 3.95 -4.71
CA ASP A 43 32.02 3.81 -5.43
C ASP A 43 32.82 5.11 -5.39
N VAL A 44 34.08 4.98 -4.97
CA VAL A 44 35.00 6.14 -4.86
C VAL A 44 35.84 6.31 -6.12
N GLY A 45 35.69 5.42 -7.10
CA GLY A 45 36.53 5.34 -8.29
C GLY A 45 37.90 4.73 -8.00
N ASP A 46 38.63 4.40 -9.06
CA ASP A 46 40.00 3.90 -8.97
C ASP A 46 40.90 4.55 -10.03
N THR A 47 42.20 4.37 -9.88
CA THR A 47 43.19 4.78 -10.87
C THR A 47 43.69 3.55 -11.61
N ILE A 48 43.49 3.53 -12.93
CA ILE A 48 43.84 2.39 -13.79
C ILE A 48 44.84 2.85 -14.84
N GLY A 49 45.83 2.01 -15.13
CA GLY A 49 46.82 2.25 -16.19
C GLY A 49 48.20 1.74 -15.80
N ALA A 50 49.11 1.70 -16.77
CA ALA A 50 50.52 1.43 -16.50
C ALA A 50 51.15 2.60 -15.73
N PRO A 51 52.22 2.38 -14.94
CA PRO A 51 52.93 3.46 -14.25
C PRO A 51 53.33 4.57 -15.24
N GLY A 52 52.80 5.78 -15.04
CA GLY A 52 53.02 6.94 -15.92
C GLY A 52 51.93 7.21 -16.98
N GLN A 53 50.92 6.33 -17.11
CA GLN A 53 49.70 6.52 -17.92
C GLN A 53 48.43 6.27 -17.09
N GLU A 54 48.49 6.63 -15.81
CA GLU A 54 47.38 6.46 -14.86
C GLU A 54 46.20 7.36 -15.20
N GLN A 55 45.03 6.77 -15.42
CA GLN A 55 43.76 7.47 -15.61
C GLN A 55 42.83 7.21 -14.43
N ARG A 56 42.28 8.28 -13.84
CA ARG A 56 41.21 8.17 -12.85
C ARG A 56 39.91 7.78 -13.53
N VAL A 57 39.30 6.70 -13.09
CA VAL A 57 38.00 6.21 -13.57
C VAL A 57 37.03 6.02 -12.41
N ASN A 58 35.74 6.25 -12.68
CA ASN A 58 34.66 5.93 -11.76
C ASN A 58 33.56 5.19 -12.54
N PHE A 59 33.63 3.86 -12.52
CA PHE A 59 32.65 3.00 -13.16
C PHE A 59 31.31 3.02 -12.40
N GLY A 60 31.30 3.28 -11.10
CA GLY A 60 30.06 3.45 -10.34
C GLY A 60 29.24 4.63 -10.85
N ASP A 61 29.88 5.76 -11.18
CA ASP A 61 29.19 6.91 -11.79
C ASP A 61 28.63 6.57 -13.17
N GLN A 62 29.35 5.79 -13.98
CA GLN A 62 28.89 5.35 -15.29
C GLN A 62 27.69 4.39 -15.18
N VAL A 63 27.72 3.45 -14.25
CA VAL A 63 26.59 2.56 -13.94
C VAL A 63 25.40 3.36 -13.44
N ALA A 64 25.62 4.33 -12.56
CA ALA A 64 24.55 5.18 -12.03
C ALA A 64 23.86 5.99 -13.13
N GLU A 65 24.64 6.56 -14.06
CA GLU A 65 24.11 7.30 -15.20
C GLU A 65 23.45 6.38 -16.24
N GLY A 66 24.04 5.21 -16.50
CA GLY A 66 23.46 4.18 -17.37
C GLY A 66 22.11 3.69 -16.83
N LEU A 67 21.99 3.51 -15.51
CA LEU A 67 20.72 3.21 -14.86
C LEU A 67 19.71 4.33 -15.11
N ARG A 68 20.07 5.60 -14.85
CA ARG A 68 19.17 6.75 -15.10
C ARG A 68 18.64 6.81 -16.54
N GLN A 69 19.44 6.38 -17.52
CA GLN A 69 19.04 6.35 -18.93
C GLN A 69 18.23 5.10 -19.30
N ALA A 70 18.52 3.96 -18.68
CA ALA A 70 17.78 2.70 -18.89
C ALA A 70 16.40 2.70 -18.21
N VAL A 71 16.27 3.45 -17.11
CA VAL A 71 15.04 3.56 -16.33
C VAL A 71 14.02 4.46 -17.05
N PRO A 72 12.78 3.99 -17.32
CA PRO A 72 11.71 4.85 -17.84
C PRO A 72 11.30 5.91 -16.80
N ALA A 73 11.68 7.17 -17.04
CA ALA A 73 11.46 8.28 -16.10
C ALA A 73 9.97 8.60 -15.86
N ASP A 74 9.08 8.17 -16.75
CA ASP A 74 7.63 8.29 -16.59
C ASP A 74 7.05 7.24 -15.63
N LYS A 75 7.75 6.13 -15.41
CA LYS A 75 7.29 5.00 -14.60
C LYS A 75 7.99 4.90 -13.25
N ILE A 76 9.29 5.14 -13.22
CA ILE A 76 10.13 4.92 -12.05
C ILE A 76 10.73 6.24 -11.58
N ASP A 77 10.49 6.58 -10.32
CA ASP A 77 11.16 7.68 -9.63
C ASP A 77 12.49 7.17 -9.03
N LEU A 78 13.56 7.26 -9.82
CA LEU A 78 14.90 6.85 -9.39
C LEU A 78 15.57 7.94 -8.56
N ARG A 79 15.63 7.73 -7.23
CA ARG A 79 16.18 8.69 -6.28
C ARG A 79 17.63 8.36 -5.96
N VAL A 80 18.56 9.26 -6.28
CA VAL A 80 19.97 9.09 -5.88
C VAL A 80 20.16 9.56 -4.45
N LEU A 81 20.49 8.63 -3.56
CA LEU A 81 20.53 8.84 -2.10
C LEU A 81 21.84 8.32 -1.51
N GLY A 82 22.22 8.84 -0.34
CA GLY A 82 23.25 8.22 0.48
C GLY A 82 22.75 6.93 1.14
N ILE A 83 23.64 5.99 1.47
CA ILE A 83 23.27 4.68 2.03
C ILE A 83 22.37 4.77 3.28
N ASN A 84 22.66 5.71 4.18
CA ASN A 84 21.88 5.90 5.41
C ASN A 84 20.47 6.44 5.11
N GLU A 85 20.36 7.32 4.12
CA GLU A 85 19.07 7.87 3.70
C GLU A 85 18.24 6.82 2.96
N ALA A 86 18.85 6.04 2.07
CA ALA A 86 18.17 4.93 1.40
C ALA A 86 17.65 3.91 2.42
N GLN A 87 18.46 3.52 3.40
CA GLN A 87 18.02 2.63 4.49
C GLN A 87 16.88 3.24 5.31
N LEU A 88 16.93 4.54 5.61
CA LEU A 88 15.85 5.23 6.31
C LEU A 88 14.56 5.24 5.47
N GLN A 89 14.64 5.54 4.17
CA GLN A 89 13.49 5.52 3.28
C GLN A 89 12.90 4.11 3.10
N MET A 90 13.74 3.07 3.06
CA MET A 90 13.29 1.66 3.08
C MET A 90 12.56 1.32 4.40
N GLN A 91 13.06 1.80 5.54
CA GLN A 91 12.40 1.63 6.86
C GLN A 91 11.10 2.43 7.00
N GLN A 92 10.92 3.49 6.22
CA GLN A 92 9.73 4.32 6.22
C GLN A 92 8.76 3.99 5.08
N ALA A 93 9.00 2.90 4.32
CA ALA A 93 8.21 2.53 3.15
C ALA A 93 8.09 3.63 2.08
N LYS A 94 9.10 4.51 1.98
CA LYS A 94 9.15 5.63 1.01
C LYS A 94 9.75 5.24 -0.34
N VAL A 95 10.44 4.11 -0.38
CA VAL A 95 10.99 3.47 -1.58
C VAL A 95 10.69 1.96 -1.50
N TYR A 96 10.49 1.35 -2.67
CA TYR A 96 10.14 -0.07 -2.80
C TYR A 96 11.37 -0.99 -2.90
N GLY A 97 12.51 -0.43 -3.28
CA GLY A 97 13.80 -1.11 -3.32
C GLY A 97 14.97 -0.14 -3.40
N THR A 98 16.17 -0.68 -3.26
CA THR A 98 17.44 0.06 -3.39
C THR A 98 18.40 -0.71 -4.28
N ILE A 99 19.01 -0.03 -5.24
CA ILE A 99 20.16 -0.53 -6.02
C ILE A 99 21.42 0.02 -5.35
N ILE A 100 22.35 -0.86 -4.96
CA ILE A 100 23.57 -0.50 -4.24
C ILE A 100 24.80 -0.86 -5.07
N ILE A 101 25.60 0.16 -5.37
CA ILE A 101 26.94 0.02 -5.97
C ILE A 101 27.96 0.14 -4.82
N PRO A 102 28.77 -0.90 -4.54
CA PRO A 102 29.68 -0.93 -3.40
C PRO A 102 30.89 -0.01 -3.61
N SER A 103 31.59 0.32 -2.52
CA SER A 103 32.71 1.27 -2.55
C SER A 103 33.96 0.77 -3.28
N ASP A 104 34.08 -0.53 -3.50
CA ASP A 104 35.19 -1.17 -4.20
C ASP A 104 34.85 -1.55 -5.65
N PHE A 105 33.72 -1.07 -6.18
CA PHE A 105 33.20 -1.42 -7.49
C PHE A 105 34.20 -1.11 -8.62
N SER A 106 34.68 0.14 -8.73
CA SER A 106 35.65 0.52 -9.76
C SER A 106 36.95 -0.27 -9.67
N LYS A 107 37.40 -0.55 -8.45
CA LYS A 107 38.61 -1.33 -8.19
C LYS A 107 38.49 -2.77 -8.68
N ARG A 108 37.37 -3.43 -8.38
CA ARG A 108 37.09 -4.81 -8.84
C ARG A 108 36.96 -4.88 -10.36
N LEU A 109 36.26 -3.92 -10.96
CA LEU A 109 36.11 -3.88 -12.41
C LEU A 109 37.45 -3.59 -13.12
N GLY A 110 38.28 -2.73 -12.53
CA GLY A 110 39.65 -2.50 -13.03
C GLY A 110 40.54 -3.74 -12.95
N ILE A 111 40.46 -4.50 -11.85
CA ILE A 111 41.15 -5.78 -11.71
C ILE A 111 40.65 -6.80 -12.73
N LEU A 112 39.36 -6.83 -13.08
CA LEU A 112 38.86 -7.68 -14.17
C LEU A 112 39.44 -7.30 -15.53
N GLY A 113 39.49 -6.00 -15.83
CA GLY A 113 40.06 -5.50 -17.08
C GLY A 113 41.54 -5.87 -17.22
N VAL A 114 42.34 -5.58 -16.19
CA VAL A 114 43.81 -5.77 -16.19
C VAL A 114 44.24 -7.21 -15.87
N GLY A 115 43.53 -7.87 -14.96
CA GLY A 115 43.81 -9.22 -14.46
C GLY A 115 43.39 -10.34 -15.41
N SER A 116 42.68 -10.02 -16.50
CA SER A 116 42.39 -10.94 -17.60
C SER A 116 43.63 -11.61 -18.24
N VAL A 117 44.83 -11.14 -17.88
CA VAL A 117 46.15 -11.60 -18.35
C VAL A 117 46.94 -12.40 -17.27
N ILE A 118 46.54 -12.36 -15.98
CA ILE A 118 47.28 -13.01 -14.87
C ILE A 118 46.39 -14.07 -14.19
N PRO A 119 46.80 -15.35 -14.09
CA PRO A 119 46.01 -16.39 -13.44
C PRO A 119 45.78 -16.10 -11.94
N GLY A 120 44.51 -15.94 -11.54
CA GLY A 120 44.07 -15.77 -10.15
C GLY A 120 42.54 -15.82 -10.04
N ASP A 121 42.00 -15.98 -8.83
CA ASP A 121 40.56 -15.90 -8.57
C ASP A 121 40.07 -14.46 -8.74
N ILE A 122 39.54 -14.15 -9.92
CA ILE A 122 38.92 -12.84 -10.19
C ILE A 122 37.42 -12.95 -9.90
N SER A 123 36.96 -12.21 -8.91
CA SER A 123 35.54 -12.13 -8.56
C SER A 123 34.88 -10.97 -9.32
N ASN A 124 33.71 -11.24 -9.90
CA ASN A 124 32.92 -10.21 -10.56
C ASN A 124 32.46 -9.15 -9.54
N PRO A 125 32.51 -7.84 -9.87
CA PRO A 125 31.93 -6.79 -9.04
C PRO A 125 30.43 -7.03 -8.90
N THR A 126 29.97 -6.94 -7.66
CA THR A 126 28.57 -7.16 -7.32
C THR A 126 27.80 -5.84 -7.31
N ILE A 127 26.60 -5.85 -7.86
CA ILE A 127 25.56 -4.84 -7.61
C ILE A 127 24.41 -5.52 -6.87
N THR A 128 23.98 -4.91 -5.76
CA THR A 128 22.89 -5.48 -4.96
C THR A 128 21.57 -4.77 -5.28
N LEU A 129 20.57 -5.54 -5.71
CA LEU A 129 19.17 -5.11 -5.75
C LEU A 129 18.48 -5.54 -4.47
N GLN A 130 18.25 -4.60 -3.57
CA GLN A 130 17.58 -4.85 -2.31
C GLN A 130 16.08 -4.53 -2.41
N THR A 131 15.21 -5.52 -2.23
CA THR A 131 13.75 -5.37 -2.28
C THR A 131 13.15 -5.14 -0.90
N ASN A 132 11.97 -4.51 -0.82
CA ASN A 132 11.27 -4.29 0.45
C ASN A 132 9.96 -5.11 0.55
N PRO A 133 10.01 -6.39 0.95
CA PRO A 133 8.81 -7.25 0.99
C PRO A 133 7.70 -6.71 1.91
N ARG A 134 8.05 -5.88 2.90
CA ARG A 134 7.10 -5.22 3.83
C ARG A 134 6.21 -4.17 3.16
N THR A 135 6.55 -3.74 1.94
CA THR A 135 5.72 -2.82 1.15
C THR A 135 4.63 -3.52 0.36
N GLY A 136 4.77 -4.83 0.11
CA GLY A 136 3.78 -5.68 -0.57
C GLY A 136 4.40 -6.60 -1.63
N ALA A 137 3.74 -7.73 -1.89
CA ALA A 137 4.18 -8.74 -2.85
C ALA A 137 4.27 -8.20 -4.30
N PHE A 138 3.24 -7.49 -4.77
CA PHE A 138 3.27 -6.90 -6.12
C PHE A 138 4.37 -5.85 -6.28
N ALA A 139 4.55 -4.97 -5.28
CA ALA A 139 5.62 -3.98 -5.33
C ALA A 139 7.02 -4.62 -5.37
N THR A 140 7.20 -5.72 -4.64
CA THR A 140 8.43 -6.53 -4.68
C THR A 140 8.65 -7.14 -6.06
N ALA A 141 7.60 -7.71 -6.67
CA ALA A 141 7.67 -8.28 -8.01
C ALA A 141 8.00 -7.22 -9.07
N ILE A 142 7.38 -6.03 -9.01
CA ILE A 142 7.69 -4.90 -9.89
C ILE A 142 9.16 -4.49 -9.74
N THR A 143 9.64 -4.36 -8.50
CA THR A 143 11.04 -4.00 -8.20
C THR A 143 12.03 -5.03 -8.76
N GLN A 144 11.73 -6.33 -8.63
CA GLN A 144 12.58 -7.40 -9.15
C GLN A 144 12.61 -7.42 -10.69
N LYS A 145 11.43 -7.35 -11.33
CA LYS A 145 11.31 -7.31 -12.79
C LYS A 145 12.09 -6.12 -13.36
N PHE A 146 11.80 -4.94 -12.83
CA PHE A 146 12.43 -3.70 -13.25
C PHE A 146 13.96 -3.72 -13.03
N GLY A 147 14.39 -4.10 -11.83
CA GLY A 147 15.81 -4.17 -11.50
C GLY A 147 16.55 -5.17 -12.37
N ALA A 148 15.97 -6.34 -12.66
CA ALA A 148 16.57 -7.32 -13.56
C ALA A 148 16.74 -6.77 -14.99
N GLU A 149 15.72 -6.12 -15.55
CA GLU A 149 15.77 -5.52 -16.88
C GLU A 149 16.83 -4.41 -16.96
N ALA A 150 16.78 -3.44 -16.04
CA ALA A 150 17.69 -2.30 -16.03
C ALA A 150 19.15 -2.73 -15.78
N LEU A 151 19.39 -3.61 -14.80
CA LEU A 151 20.74 -4.08 -14.49
C LEU A 151 21.31 -4.99 -15.60
N THR A 152 20.48 -5.76 -16.30
CA THR A 152 20.93 -6.54 -17.47
C THR A 152 21.39 -5.63 -18.61
N GLN A 153 20.64 -4.55 -18.87
CA GLN A 153 21.01 -3.56 -19.87
C GLN A 153 22.34 -2.87 -19.52
N VAL A 154 22.50 -2.45 -18.26
CA VAL A 154 23.75 -1.83 -17.78
C VAL A 154 24.92 -2.81 -17.79
N ASN A 155 24.72 -4.07 -17.39
CA ASN A 155 25.75 -5.12 -17.47
C ASN A 155 26.26 -5.31 -18.91
N THR A 156 25.35 -5.30 -19.88
CA THR A 156 25.69 -5.39 -21.31
C THR A 156 26.49 -4.17 -21.78
N GLN A 157 26.08 -2.96 -21.40
CA GLN A 157 26.78 -1.72 -21.78
C GLN A 157 28.18 -1.63 -21.17
N VAL A 158 28.30 -1.91 -19.87
CA VAL A 158 29.60 -1.94 -19.16
C VAL A 158 30.49 -3.02 -19.74
N GLY A 159 29.95 -4.20 -20.08
CA GLY A 159 30.71 -5.27 -20.70
C GLY A 159 31.27 -4.91 -22.09
N GLN A 160 30.48 -4.21 -22.91
CA GLN A 160 30.96 -3.69 -24.20
C GLN A 160 32.11 -2.69 -24.02
N GLN A 161 31.94 -1.70 -23.14
CA GLN A 161 32.97 -0.69 -22.86
C GLN A 161 34.25 -1.31 -22.30
N LEU A 162 34.13 -2.25 -21.37
CA LEU A 162 35.27 -2.95 -20.79
C LEU A 162 35.98 -3.80 -21.84
N THR A 163 35.23 -4.49 -22.70
CA THR A 163 35.79 -5.29 -23.81
C THR A 163 36.56 -4.40 -24.79
N GLU A 164 36.01 -3.25 -25.17
CA GLU A 164 36.68 -2.28 -26.04
C GLU A 164 37.97 -1.73 -25.41
N GLN A 165 37.92 -1.41 -24.11
CA GLN A 165 39.09 -0.90 -23.38
C GLN A 165 40.21 -1.94 -23.30
N VAL A 166 39.88 -3.22 -23.02
CA VAL A 166 40.85 -4.32 -23.00
C VAL A 166 41.43 -4.55 -24.40
N GLN A 167 40.63 -4.51 -25.46
CA GLN A 167 41.11 -4.64 -26.83
C GLN A 167 42.07 -3.52 -27.23
N GLN A 168 41.80 -2.28 -26.82
CA GLN A 168 42.71 -1.15 -27.07
C GLN A 168 44.04 -1.30 -26.33
N GLN A 169 44.04 -1.85 -25.12
CA GLN A 169 45.27 -2.13 -24.37
C GLN A 169 46.08 -3.28 -24.98
N LEU A 170 45.42 -4.25 -25.60
CA LEU A 170 46.06 -5.38 -26.27
C LEU A 170 46.48 -5.06 -27.72
N ALA A 171 46.16 -3.87 -28.24
CA ALA A 171 46.54 -3.46 -29.59
C ALA A 171 48.08 -3.47 -29.72
N PRO A 172 48.64 -4.21 -30.69
CA PRO A 172 50.08 -4.36 -30.80
C PRO A 172 50.73 -3.04 -31.23
N PRO A 173 51.96 -2.73 -30.76
CA PRO A 173 52.78 -1.66 -31.33
C PRO A 173 52.99 -1.89 -32.84
N PRO A 174 53.26 -0.83 -33.64
CA PRO A 174 53.39 -0.92 -35.10
C PRO A 174 54.34 -2.01 -35.62
N ASP A 175 55.34 -2.43 -34.83
CA ASP A 175 56.32 -3.47 -35.16
C ASP A 175 56.35 -4.63 -34.12
N GLY A 176 55.26 -4.83 -33.37
CA GLY A 176 55.16 -5.85 -32.31
C GLY A 176 54.58 -7.20 -32.75
N PRO A 177 54.77 -8.28 -31.95
CA PRO A 177 54.06 -9.55 -32.15
C PRO A 177 52.53 -9.36 -32.09
N PRO A 178 51.74 -10.25 -32.72
CA PRO A 178 50.28 -10.16 -32.73
C PRO A 178 49.70 -10.14 -31.31
N ALA A 179 48.58 -9.42 -31.13
CA ALA A 179 47.90 -9.29 -29.85
C ALA A 179 47.62 -10.66 -29.20
N PRO A 180 47.80 -10.80 -27.88
CA PRO A 180 47.38 -12.00 -27.16
C PRO A 180 45.89 -12.27 -27.38
N GLU A 181 45.52 -13.49 -27.80
CA GLU A 181 44.11 -13.86 -27.92
C GLU A 181 43.48 -14.08 -26.53
N LEU A 182 42.33 -13.45 -26.30
CA LEU A 182 41.56 -13.64 -25.06
C LEU A 182 40.90 -15.03 -25.05
N SER A 183 41.06 -15.74 -23.94
CA SER A 183 40.38 -17.03 -23.74
C SER A 183 38.85 -16.89 -23.87
N GLY A 184 38.16 -17.98 -24.21
CA GLY A 184 36.68 -17.96 -24.28
C GLY A 184 36.03 -17.59 -22.95
N ALA A 185 36.61 -18.05 -21.83
CA ALA A 185 36.15 -17.71 -20.48
C ALA A 185 36.34 -16.21 -20.17
N THR A 186 37.49 -15.64 -20.55
CA THR A 186 37.77 -14.21 -20.40
C THR A 186 36.79 -13.35 -21.20
N ARG A 187 36.48 -13.74 -22.45
CA ARG A 187 35.48 -13.02 -23.27
C ARG A 187 34.09 -13.05 -22.66
N LEU A 188 33.69 -14.18 -22.08
CA LEU A 188 32.39 -14.27 -21.40
C LEU A 188 32.35 -13.40 -20.14
N ALA A 189 33.42 -13.42 -19.34
CA ALA A 189 33.54 -12.58 -18.14
C ALA A 189 33.53 -11.07 -18.49
N LEU A 190 34.14 -10.68 -19.62
CA LEU A 190 34.12 -9.29 -20.10
C LEU A 190 32.76 -8.91 -20.70
N ALA A 191 32.00 -9.83 -21.28
CA ALA A 191 30.69 -9.55 -21.87
C ALA A 191 29.60 -9.31 -20.81
N GLN A 192 29.71 -9.97 -19.64
CA GLN A 192 28.82 -9.79 -18.50
C GLN A 192 29.64 -9.65 -17.21
N PRO A 193 30.31 -8.50 -17.02
CA PRO A 193 31.26 -8.33 -15.93
C PRO A 193 30.61 -8.17 -14.56
N LEU A 194 29.30 -7.93 -14.48
CA LEU A 194 28.62 -7.65 -13.22
C LEU A 194 27.89 -8.88 -12.68
N ASP A 195 28.04 -9.13 -11.39
CA ASP A 195 27.20 -10.06 -10.64
C ASP A 195 26.04 -9.30 -9.99
N ILE A 196 24.80 -9.73 -10.26
CA ILE A 196 23.60 -9.05 -9.76
C ILE A 196 23.01 -9.89 -8.63
N VAL A 197 23.13 -9.40 -7.41
CA VAL A 197 22.62 -10.08 -6.21
C VAL A 197 21.29 -9.46 -5.80
N VAL A 198 20.25 -10.29 -5.72
CA VAL A 198 18.92 -9.85 -5.25
C VAL A 198 18.74 -10.27 -3.80
N GLU A 199 18.54 -9.29 -2.92
CA GLU A 199 18.37 -9.51 -1.48
C GLU A 199 17.10 -8.85 -0.96
N GLN A 200 16.58 -9.33 0.17
CA GLN A 200 15.44 -8.71 0.85
C GLN A 200 15.91 -7.81 1.99
N PHE A 201 15.49 -6.55 1.98
CA PHE A 201 15.65 -5.65 3.12
C PHE A 201 14.72 -6.09 4.25
N ARG A 202 15.30 -6.65 5.32
CA ARG A 202 14.57 -7.13 6.51
C ARG A 202 13.42 -8.09 6.12
N PRO A 203 13.74 -9.35 5.78
CA PRO A 203 12.75 -10.31 5.30
C PRO A 203 11.56 -10.41 6.25
N LEU A 204 10.41 -10.74 5.68
CA LEU A 204 9.18 -10.91 6.44
C LEU A 204 9.26 -12.23 7.24
N PRO A 205 8.81 -12.24 8.51
CA PRO A 205 8.65 -13.49 9.24
C PRO A 205 7.55 -14.35 8.60
N GLY A 206 7.62 -15.66 8.85
CA GLY A 206 6.54 -16.59 8.48
C GLY A 206 5.20 -16.16 9.07
N GLY A 207 4.10 -16.48 8.36
CA GLY A 207 2.74 -16.10 8.78
C GLY A 207 2.33 -14.66 8.42
N SER A 208 3.17 -13.89 7.72
CA SER A 208 2.88 -12.53 7.25
C SER A 208 2.11 -12.45 5.93
N GLY A 209 2.02 -13.57 5.19
CA GLY A 209 1.35 -13.66 3.89
C GLY A 209 1.96 -12.75 2.82
N GLU A 210 3.30 -12.69 2.73
CA GLU A 210 4.02 -11.79 1.80
C GLU A 210 3.61 -10.30 1.95
N GLY A 211 3.32 -9.91 3.19
CA GLY A 211 2.89 -8.55 3.52
C GLY A 211 1.37 -8.36 3.45
N LEU A 212 0.62 -9.27 2.83
CA LEU A 212 -0.83 -9.11 2.62
C LEU A 212 -1.66 -9.13 3.91
N THR A 213 -1.14 -9.69 5.01
CA THR A 213 -1.90 -9.68 6.28
C THR A 213 -2.18 -8.27 6.77
N ALA A 214 -1.34 -7.26 6.48
CA ALA A 214 -1.63 -5.87 6.82
C ALA A 214 -2.84 -5.31 6.05
N PHE A 215 -2.95 -5.65 4.77
CA PHE A 215 -4.09 -5.28 3.93
C PHE A 215 -5.39 -5.94 4.43
N PHE A 216 -5.37 -7.26 4.63
CA PHE A 216 -6.55 -7.98 5.11
C PHE A 216 -6.96 -7.59 6.53
N TYR A 217 -6.00 -7.33 7.43
CA TYR A 217 -6.31 -6.84 8.77
C TYR A 217 -6.98 -5.45 8.70
N SER A 218 -6.49 -4.56 7.84
CA SER A 218 -7.11 -3.25 7.61
C SER A 218 -8.52 -3.35 7.04
N LEU A 219 -8.72 -4.26 6.07
CA LEU A 219 -10.02 -4.56 5.50
C LEU A 219 -10.98 -5.07 6.56
N LEU A 220 -10.52 -5.96 7.46
CA LEU A 220 -11.32 -6.43 8.59
C LEU A 220 -11.74 -5.27 9.50
N LEU A 221 -10.83 -4.37 9.86
CA LEU A 221 -11.16 -3.21 10.71
C LEU A 221 -12.25 -2.33 10.07
N LEU A 222 -12.15 -2.03 8.77
CA LEU A 222 -13.17 -1.26 8.05
C LEU A 222 -14.50 -2.00 7.96
N LEU A 223 -14.48 -3.27 7.53
CA LEU A 223 -15.69 -4.07 7.38
C LEU A 223 -16.40 -4.27 8.70
N ILE A 224 -15.66 -4.50 9.80
CA ILE A 224 -16.24 -4.62 11.14
C ILE A 224 -16.82 -3.28 11.59
N GLY A 225 -16.13 -2.16 11.38
CA GLY A 225 -16.67 -0.84 11.67
C GLY A 225 -17.97 -0.56 10.93
N MET A 226 -18.02 -0.86 9.63
CA MET A 226 -19.18 -0.62 8.78
C MET A 226 -20.33 -1.60 9.06
N VAL A 227 -20.08 -2.91 8.95
CA VAL A 227 -21.09 -3.96 9.15
C VAL A 227 -21.56 -3.96 10.60
N GLY A 228 -20.65 -3.80 11.56
CA GLY A 228 -21.00 -3.67 12.97
C GLY A 228 -21.90 -2.47 13.25
N ALA A 229 -21.61 -1.31 12.64
CA ALA A 229 -22.48 -0.14 12.71
C ALA A 229 -23.88 -0.40 12.10
N MET A 230 -23.97 -1.11 10.98
CA MET A 230 -25.24 -1.47 10.36
C MET A 230 -26.06 -2.42 11.24
N ILE A 231 -25.41 -3.43 11.82
CA ILE A 231 -26.05 -4.38 12.75
C ILE A 231 -26.54 -3.64 13.99
N ILE A 232 -25.69 -2.82 14.62
CA ILE A 232 -26.06 -2.00 15.78
C ILE A 232 -27.22 -1.07 15.44
N HIS A 233 -27.17 -0.42 14.28
CA HIS A 233 -28.25 0.45 13.82
C HIS A 233 -29.58 -0.30 13.73
N GLN A 234 -29.59 -1.47 13.08
CA GLN A 234 -30.78 -2.29 12.89
C GLN A 234 -31.32 -2.82 14.22
N LEU A 235 -30.47 -3.40 15.06
CA LEU A 235 -30.87 -3.99 16.34
C LEU A 235 -31.38 -2.95 17.33
N LEU A 236 -30.72 -1.79 17.42
CA LEU A 236 -31.17 -0.71 18.30
C LEU A 236 -32.46 -0.05 17.79
N ASP A 237 -32.59 0.17 16.48
CA ASP A 237 -33.85 0.71 15.94
C ASP A 237 -35.01 -0.27 16.13
N SER A 238 -34.72 -1.57 16.07
CA SER A 238 -35.73 -2.58 16.34
C SER A 238 -36.12 -2.65 17.82
N ALA A 239 -35.14 -2.61 18.73
CA ALA A 239 -35.38 -2.56 20.18
C ALA A 239 -36.12 -1.29 20.64
N LEU A 240 -35.93 -0.17 19.95
CA LEU A 240 -36.63 1.10 20.21
C LEU A 240 -38.02 1.18 19.56
N GLY A 241 -38.45 0.13 18.85
CA GLY A 241 -39.76 0.06 18.19
C GLY A 241 -39.86 0.85 16.89
N PHE A 242 -38.74 1.25 16.27
CA PHE A 242 -38.74 1.94 14.97
C PHE A 242 -38.83 0.97 13.78
N LEU A 243 -38.36 -0.27 13.95
CA LEU A 243 -38.40 -1.32 12.94
C LEU A 243 -38.91 -2.63 13.57
N PRO A 244 -39.77 -3.40 12.88
CA PRO A 244 -40.10 -4.74 13.34
C PRO A 244 -38.86 -5.63 13.36
N THR A 245 -38.77 -6.49 14.36
CA THR A 245 -37.78 -7.57 14.43
C THR A 245 -38.40 -8.83 13.83
N GLU A 246 -37.72 -9.42 12.86
CA GLU A 246 -38.10 -10.70 12.27
C GLU A 246 -36.94 -11.69 12.39
N TRP A 247 -37.17 -12.79 13.11
CA TRP A 247 -36.23 -13.91 13.19
C TRP A 247 -36.96 -15.18 12.76
N GLY A 248 -36.85 -15.54 11.48
CA GLY A 248 -37.59 -16.67 10.92
C GLY A 248 -39.10 -16.49 11.11
N PRO A 249 -39.81 -17.40 11.81
CA PRO A 249 -41.25 -17.30 12.02
C PRO A 249 -41.65 -16.27 13.10
N TRP A 250 -40.70 -15.74 13.87
CA TRP A 250 -40.99 -14.82 14.97
C TRP A 250 -41.01 -13.36 14.50
N TYR A 251 -42.18 -12.74 14.57
CA TYR A 251 -42.38 -11.31 14.33
C TYR A 251 -42.62 -10.60 15.66
N LEU A 252 -41.75 -9.65 16.01
CA LEU A 252 -41.86 -8.85 17.23
C LEU A 252 -41.76 -7.37 16.87
N HIS A 253 -42.71 -6.57 17.34
CA HIS A 253 -42.66 -5.12 17.17
C HIS A 253 -42.91 -4.44 18.51
N PHE A 254 -41.83 -3.92 19.10
CA PHE A 254 -41.90 -3.21 20.38
C PHE A 254 -42.61 -1.86 20.22
N PRO A 255 -43.32 -1.38 21.26
CA PRO A 255 -43.88 -0.04 21.24
C PRO A 255 -42.75 0.99 21.14
N ARG A 256 -42.99 2.06 20.37
CA ARG A 256 -42.00 3.10 20.13
C ARG A 256 -41.57 3.78 21.43
N ALA A 257 -40.26 3.84 21.67
CA ALA A 257 -39.69 4.61 22.77
C ALA A 257 -39.78 6.14 22.49
N PRO A 258 -40.16 6.96 23.47
CA PRO A 258 -40.21 8.42 23.34
C PRO A 258 -38.80 9.02 23.48
N ILE A 259 -37.91 8.71 22.54
CA ILE A 259 -36.51 9.14 22.53
C ILE A 259 -36.23 10.07 21.34
N SER A 260 -35.39 11.09 21.55
CA SER A 260 -34.95 12.00 20.49
C SER A 260 -33.97 11.33 19.52
N ARG A 261 -33.77 11.91 18.33
CA ARG A 261 -32.81 11.37 17.36
C ARG A 261 -31.39 11.52 17.86
N VAL A 262 -31.06 12.63 18.54
CA VAL A 262 -29.74 12.83 19.15
C VAL A 262 -29.47 11.75 20.20
N SER A 263 -30.39 11.52 21.13
CA SER A 263 -30.21 10.50 22.18
C SER A 263 -30.11 9.08 21.59
N THR A 264 -30.89 8.78 20.55
CA THR A 264 -30.78 7.50 19.82
C THR A 264 -29.40 7.34 19.18
N LEU A 265 -28.87 8.40 18.57
CA LEU A 265 -27.55 8.39 17.95
C LEU A 265 -26.43 8.21 18.97
N LEU A 266 -26.51 8.87 20.13
CA LEU A 266 -25.54 8.71 21.22
C LEU A 266 -25.51 7.28 21.77
N ILE A 267 -26.68 6.61 21.89
CA ILE A 267 -26.76 5.20 22.28
C ILE A 267 -26.11 4.31 21.20
N LYS A 268 -26.32 4.59 19.92
CA LYS A 268 -25.66 3.86 18.83
C LYS A 268 -24.16 4.03 18.87
N TRP A 269 -23.65 5.24 19.12
CA TRP A 269 -22.22 5.49 19.26
C TRP A 269 -21.61 4.80 20.46
N SER A 270 -22.27 4.81 21.63
CA SER A 270 -21.75 4.10 22.79
C SER A 270 -21.68 2.58 22.55
N ALA A 271 -22.70 2.01 21.91
CA ALA A 271 -22.68 0.60 21.49
C ALA A 271 -21.52 0.31 20.51
N VAL A 272 -21.27 1.19 19.55
CA VAL A 272 -20.14 1.07 18.60
C VAL A 272 -18.80 1.09 19.33
N VAL A 273 -18.61 1.97 20.31
CA VAL A 273 -17.35 2.06 21.08
C VAL A 273 -17.11 0.80 21.92
N VAL A 274 -18.13 0.26 22.57
CA VAL A 274 -17.99 -0.99 23.35
C VAL A 274 -17.67 -2.18 22.42
N MET A 275 -18.35 -2.24 21.28
CA MET A 275 -18.13 -3.27 20.26
C MET A 275 -16.72 -3.17 19.66
N SER A 276 -16.20 -1.98 19.37
CA SER A 276 -14.87 -1.81 18.78
C SER A 276 -13.75 -2.32 19.68
N ILE A 277 -13.84 -2.04 20.99
CA ILE A 277 -12.88 -2.53 21.99
C ILE A 277 -12.91 -4.06 22.03
N THR A 278 -14.11 -4.64 22.14
CA THR A 278 -14.28 -6.10 22.25
C THR A 278 -13.78 -6.82 20.99
N VAL A 279 -14.16 -6.33 19.81
CA VAL A 279 -13.79 -6.96 18.55
C VAL A 279 -12.31 -6.76 18.24
N SER A 280 -11.72 -5.60 18.55
CA SER A 280 -10.28 -5.40 18.36
C SER A 280 -9.45 -6.33 19.26
N ALA A 281 -9.89 -6.62 20.49
CA ALA A 281 -9.26 -7.63 21.34
C ALA A 281 -9.40 -9.03 20.75
N ALA A 282 -10.58 -9.37 20.23
CA ALA A 282 -10.81 -10.66 19.57
C ALA A 282 -9.92 -10.85 18.33
N LEU A 283 -9.76 -9.81 17.50
CA LEU A 283 -8.87 -9.85 16.32
C LEU A 283 -7.41 -10.08 16.70
N LEU A 284 -6.92 -9.48 17.78
CA LEU A 284 -5.58 -9.80 18.31
C LEU A 284 -5.47 -11.27 18.71
N GLY A 285 -6.46 -11.79 19.44
CA GLY A 285 -6.50 -13.19 19.85
C GLY A 285 -6.49 -14.14 18.66
N ILE A 286 -7.31 -13.87 17.65
CA ILE A 286 -7.37 -14.63 16.39
C ILE A 286 -6.04 -14.56 15.66
N GLY A 287 -5.43 -13.38 15.52
CA GLY A 287 -4.12 -13.23 14.88
C GLY A 287 -3.05 -14.07 15.57
N LYS A 288 -3.03 -14.08 16.91
CA LYS A 288 -2.11 -14.93 17.69
C LYS A 288 -2.36 -16.43 17.47
N VAL A 289 -3.62 -16.87 17.43
CA VAL A 289 -3.99 -18.28 17.20
C VAL A 289 -3.60 -18.73 15.79
N LEU A 290 -3.73 -17.85 14.79
CA LEU A 290 -3.37 -18.13 13.40
C LEU A 290 -1.85 -18.01 13.13
N GLY A 291 -1.05 -17.67 14.13
CA GLY A 291 0.40 -17.51 13.97
C GLY A 291 0.81 -16.26 13.19
N MET A 292 -0.05 -15.23 13.14
CA MET A 292 0.28 -13.95 12.51
C MET A 292 1.35 -13.21 13.35
N PRO A 293 2.43 -12.72 12.73
CA PRO A 293 3.45 -11.95 13.43
C PRO A 293 2.88 -10.59 13.86
N ILE A 294 2.87 -10.34 15.18
CA ILE A 294 2.35 -9.10 15.78
C ILE A 294 3.40 -8.57 16.76
N ASP A 295 4.21 -7.62 16.30
CA ASP A 295 5.29 -7.03 17.10
C ASP A 295 4.78 -6.07 18.18
N LYS A 296 3.71 -5.31 17.87
CA LYS A 296 3.14 -4.29 18.76
C LYS A 296 1.66 -4.56 19.06
N PRO A 297 1.34 -5.57 19.89
CA PRO A 297 -0.04 -5.98 20.14
C PRO A 297 -0.88 -4.86 20.75
N LEU A 298 -0.38 -4.17 21.78
CA LEU A 298 -1.13 -3.08 22.41
C LEU A 298 -1.45 -1.94 21.44
N LEU A 299 -0.47 -1.54 20.61
CA LEU A 299 -0.66 -0.48 19.63
C LEU A 299 -1.66 -0.91 18.54
N LEU A 300 -1.57 -2.15 18.07
CA LEU A 300 -2.50 -2.70 17.08
C LEU A 300 -3.93 -2.78 17.64
N PHE A 301 -4.10 -3.14 18.92
CA PHE A 301 -5.40 -3.12 19.59
C PHE A 301 -5.97 -1.71 19.71
N MET A 302 -5.18 -0.75 20.20
CA MET A 302 -5.65 0.63 20.36
C MET A 302 -6.01 1.24 19.01
N TYR A 303 -5.17 1.02 18.00
CA TYR A 303 -5.42 1.48 16.64
C TYR A 303 -6.65 0.80 16.02
N GLY A 304 -6.78 -0.52 16.19
CA GLY A 304 -7.92 -1.29 15.69
C GLY A 304 -9.25 -0.84 16.30
N ALA A 305 -9.32 -0.72 17.62
CA ALA A 305 -10.50 -0.21 18.32
C ALA A 305 -10.84 1.22 17.88
N PHE A 306 -9.83 2.08 17.73
CA PHE A 306 -10.01 3.46 17.28
C PHE A 306 -10.56 3.55 15.85
N VAL A 307 -10.00 2.79 14.91
CA VAL A 307 -10.47 2.73 13.52
C VAL A 307 -11.89 2.20 13.43
N ILE A 308 -12.20 1.08 14.12
CA ILE A 308 -13.55 0.51 14.13
C ILE A 308 -14.56 1.54 14.70
N THR A 309 -14.18 2.28 15.75
CA THR A 309 -15.00 3.38 16.28
C THR A 309 -15.18 4.49 15.26
N ALA A 310 -14.11 4.98 14.63
CA ALA A 310 -14.16 6.07 13.66
C ALA A 310 -15.08 5.74 12.48
N VAL A 311 -14.92 4.55 11.90
CA VAL A 311 -15.76 4.05 10.81
C VAL A 311 -17.19 3.84 11.29
N GLY A 312 -17.39 3.20 12.43
CA GLY A 312 -18.73 2.86 12.92
C GLY A 312 -19.56 4.09 13.33
N VAL A 313 -18.93 5.08 13.95
CA VAL A 313 -19.56 6.38 14.27
C VAL A 313 -19.94 7.11 13.00
N THR A 314 -19.06 7.14 12.00
CA THR A 314 -19.35 7.77 10.70
C THR A 314 -20.51 7.08 9.99
N CYS A 315 -20.49 5.74 9.92
CA CYS A 315 -21.55 4.93 9.32
C CYS A 315 -22.92 5.14 9.98
N THR A 316 -22.97 5.08 11.32
CA THR A 316 -24.23 5.30 12.07
C THR A 316 -24.73 6.74 11.95
N SER A 317 -23.84 7.72 11.79
CA SER A 317 -24.19 9.14 11.57
C SER A 317 -24.81 9.36 10.19
N ILE A 318 -24.24 8.76 9.14
CA ILE A 318 -24.81 8.77 7.79
C ILE A 318 -26.21 8.13 7.80
N LEU A 319 -26.36 6.98 8.45
CA LEU A 319 -27.66 6.31 8.59
C LEU A 319 -28.67 7.14 9.40
N ALA A 320 -28.22 7.86 10.43
CA ALA A 320 -29.09 8.75 11.20
C ALA A 320 -29.57 9.95 10.37
N ALA A 321 -28.74 10.44 9.44
CA ALA A 321 -29.03 11.57 8.58
C ALA A 321 -30.01 11.24 7.44
N VAL A 322 -29.77 10.14 6.73
CA VAL A 322 -30.49 9.80 5.48
C VAL A 322 -31.31 8.50 5.54
N GLY A 323 -31.32 7.80 6.69
CA GLY A 323 -32.04 6.54 6.85
C GLY A 323 -31.42 5.40 6.04
N THR A 324 -32.25 4.50 5.51
CA THR A 324 -31.83 3.30 4.77
C THR A 324 -30.97 3.60 3.55
N ALA A 325 -31.14 4.76 2.90
CA ALA A 325 -30.28 5.21 1.80
C ALA A 325 -28.81 5.34 2.22
N GLY A 326 -28.55 5.56 3.51
CA GLY A 326 -27.21 5.62 4.09
C GLY A 326 -26.44 4.30 3.98
N LEU A 327 -27.12 3.16 3.82
CA LEU A 327 -26.45 1.87 3.56
C LEU A 327 -25.69 1.90 2.24
N ILE A 328 -26.29 2.46 1.20
CA ILE A 328 -25.67 2.59 -0.12
C ILE A 328 -24.50 3.58 -0.06
N ILE A 329 -24.67 4.70 0.63
CA ILE A 329 -23.60 5.69 0.81
C ILE A 329 -22.40 5.08 1.54
N ASN A 330 -22.65 4.37 2.64
CA ASN A 330 -21.59 3.68 3.40
C ASN A 330 -20.88 2.62 2.54
N LEU A 331 -21.64 1.84 1.75
CA LEU A 331 -21.08 0.85 0.84
C LEU A 331 -20.17 1.51 -0.20
N ILE A 332 -20.59 2.63 -0.80
CA ILE A 332 -19.78 3.36 -1.78
C ILE A 332 -18.48 3.84 -1.13
N ILE A 333 -18.57 4.54 0.01
CA ILE A 333 -17.41 5.17 0.66
C ILE A 333 -16.41 4.13 1.17
N PHE A 334 -16.87 3.14 1.94
CA PHE A 334 -15.97 2.24 2.68
C PHE A 334 -15.61 0.95 1.95
N VAL A 335 -16.36 0.55 0.92
CA VAL A 335 -16.10 -0.69 0.18
C VAL A 335 -15.72 -0.40 -1.26
N ILE A 336 -16.63 0.22 -2.02
CA ILE A 336 -16.46 0.39 -3.47
C ILE A 336 -15.24 1.27 -3.78
N LEU A 337 -15.11 2.41 -3.09
CA LEU A 337 -13.99 3.31 -3.26
C LEU A 337 -12.74 2.86 -2.51
N GLY A 338 -12.90 2.09 -1.43
CA GLY A 338 -11.81 1.77 -0.52
C GLY A 338 -10.83 0.71 -0.99
N LEU A 339 -11.32 -0.40 -1.53
CA LEU A 339 -10.44 -1.48 -1.97
C LEU A 339 -9.43 -1.05 -3.05
N PRO A 340 -9.86 -0.39 -4.14
CA PRO A 340 -8.97 0.09 -5.21
C PRO A 340 -7.99 1.18 -4.79
N SER A 341 -8.38 2.07 -3.87
CA SER A 341 -7.52 3.17 -3.41
C SER A 341 -6.61 2.80 -2.25
N SER A 342 -6.78 1.60 -1.68
CA SER A 342 -6.02 1.15 -0.51
C SER A 342 -4.50 1.12 -0.74
N GLY A 343 -4.04 0.85 -1.96
CA GLY A 343 -2.63 0.59 -2.26
C GLY A 343 -2.08 -0.69 -1.60
N GLY A 344 -2.97 -1.57 -1.13
CA GLY A 344 -2.60 -2.68 -0.26
C GLY A 344 -2.20 -3.97 -0.96
N THR A 345 -2.80 -4.25 -2.12
CA THR A 345 -2.38 -5.41 -2.94
C THR A 345 -1.55 -4.96 -4.13
N VAL A 346 -1.99 -3.94 -4.86
CA VAL A 346 -1.27 -3.25 -5.93
C VAL A 346 -0.81 -1.91 -5.36
N PRO A 347 0.48 -1.54 -5.48
CA PRO A 347 0.97 -0.24 -5.01
C PRO A 347 0.24 0.89 -5.74
N ILE A 348 0.01 2.02 -5.07
CA ILE A 348 -0.80 3.10 -5.63
C ILE A 348 -0.20 3.67 -6.93
N GLU A 349 1.13 3.63 -7.02
CA GLU A 349 1.94 3.98 -8.19
C GLU A 349 1.71 3.04 -9.39
N ALA A 350 1.08 1.88 -9.20
CA ALA A 350 0.72 0.95 -10.27
C ALA A 350 -0.80 0.88 -10.50
N THR A 351 -1.55 1.85 -9.98
CA THR A 351 -3.00 1.99 -10.20
C THR A 351 -3.28 3.24 -11.05
N PRO A 352 -4.44 3.31 -11.73
CA PRO A 352 -4.85 4.54 -12.41
C PRO A 352 -4.73 5.79 -11.53
N LYS A 353 -4.24 6.92 -12.08
CA LYS A 353 -3.93 8.15 -11.31
C LYS A 353 -5.09 8.69 -10.46
N TYR A 354 -6.32 8.44 -10.86
CA TYR A 354 -7.50 8.86 -10.10
C TYR A 354 -7.65 8.10 -8.76
N PHE A 355 -7.16 6.86 -8.66
CA PHE A 355 -7.05 6.16 -7.38
C PHE A 355 -5.98 6.78 -6.49
N GLY A 356 -4.86 7.23 -7.05
CA GLY A 356 -3.85 8.00 -6.31
C GLY A 356 -4.42 9.29 -5.71
N TRP A 357 -5.28 9.99 -6.45
CA TRP A 357 -6.02 11.13 -5.90
C TRP A 357 -6.96 10.72 -4.76
N LEU A 358 -7.76 9.66 -4.95
CA LEU A 358 -8.71 9.14 -3.98
C LEU A 358 -8.01 8.68 -2.68
N ALA A 359 -6.86 8.01 -2.80
CA ALA A 359 -6.05 7.52 -1.70
C ALA A 359 -5.63 8.63 -0.71
N ASN A 360 -5.59 9.89 -1.14
CA ASN A 360 -5.22 11.00 -0.25
C ASN A 360 -6.17 11.21 0.93
N PHE A 361 -7.45 10.84 0.77
CA PHE A 361 -8.49 11.06 1.78
C PHE A 361 -9.34 9.82 2.05
N GLU A 362 -9.31 8.81 1.18
CA GLU A 362 -10.14 7.62 1.33
C GLU A 362 -9.74 6.83 2.60
N PRO A 363 -10.72 6.42 3.45
CA PRO A 363 -10.44 5.77 4.73
C PRO A 363 -9.61 4.47 4.67
N MET A 364 -9.88 3.57 3.73
CA MET A 364 -9.17 2.30 3.59
C MET A 364 -7.68 2.49 3.35
N HIS A 365 -7.27 3.43 2.50
CA HIS A 365 -5.85 3.74 2.29
C HIS A 365 -5.17 4.19 3.58
N GLN A 366 -5.81 5.09 4.33
CA GLN A 366 -5.25 5.65 5.56
C GLN A 366 -5.15 4.58 6.65
N VAL A 367 -6.17 3.73 6.77
CA VAL A 367 -6.15 2.60 7.70
C VAL A 367 -5.08 1.59 7.32
N PHE A 368 -4.95 1.26 6.03
CA PHE A 368 -3.91 0.38 5.52
C PHE A 368 -2.50 0.87 5.87
N MET A 369 -2.21 2.14 5.60
CA MET A 369 -0.91 2.74 5.91
C MET A 369 -0.58 2.65 7.41
N GLY A 370 -1.55 2.95 8.29
CA GLY A 370 -1.35 2.84 9.73
C GLY A 370 -1.17 1.39 10.22
N THR A 371 -2.02 0.47 9.76
CA THR A 371 -1.91 -0.96 10.13
C THR A 371 -0.59 -1.56 9.63
N ARG A 372 -0.20 -1.27 8.38
CA ARG A 372 1.07 -1.71 7.80
C ARG A 372 2.25 -1.15 8.59
N SER A 373 2.19 0.12 9.00
CA SER A 373 3.22 0.71 9.86
C SER A 373 3.37 -0.06 11.18
N ILE A 374 2.26 -0.36 11.86
CA ILE A 374 2.25 -1.10 13.13
C ILE A 374 2.82 -2.51 12.97
N LEU A 375 2.40 -3.22 11.92
CA LEU A 375 2.77 -4.62 11.71
C LEU A 375 4.20 -4.79 11.19
N TYR A 376 4.68 -3.91 10.31
CA TYR A 376 5.93 -4.14 9.59
C TYR A 376 6.97 -3.03 9.72
N PHE A 377 6.58 -1.82 10.10
CA PHE A 377 7.51 -0.69 10.20
C PHE A 377 7.62 -0.17 11.64
N ASN A 378 7.50 -1.07 12.62
CA ASN A 378 7.68 -0.78 14.03
C ASN A 378 6.78 0.38 14.52
N GLY A 379 5.59 0.57 13.94
CA GLY A 379 4.70 1.68 14.25
C GLY A 379 5.31 3.06 14.03
N SER A 380 6.20 3.22 13.04
CA SER A 380 6.79 4.52 12.68
C SER A 380 5.71 5.51 12.23
N ALA A 381 5.81 6.74 12.75
CA ALA A 381 4.96 7.84 12.37
C ALA A 381 5.10 8.18 10.87
N GLU A 382 6.33 8.14 10.37
CA GLU A 382 6.72 8.44 8.99
C GLU A 382 6.32 7.33 8.00
N ALA A 383 6.22 6.08 8.46
CA ALA A 383 5.75 4.95 7.66
C ALA A 383 4.22 4.91 7.46
N GLY A 384 3.49 5.91 7.97
CA GLY A 384 2.06 6.09 7.73
C GLY A 384 1.17 6.05 8.97
N LEU A 385 1.70 5.71 10.15
CA LEU A 385 0.90 5.66 11.38
C LEU A 385 0.31 7.03 11.74
N SER A 386 1.11 8.10 11.64
CA SER A 386 0.67 9.46 11.97
C SER A 386 -0.49 9.90 11.09
N ARG A 387 -0.36 9.71 9.77
CA ARG A 387 -1.40 10.04 8.79
C ARG A 387 -2.66 9.19 9.00
N GLY A 388 -2.51 7.89 9.24
CA GLY A 388 -3.61 6.98 9.54
C GLY A 388 -4.43 7.39 10.78
N VAL A 389 -3.76 7.75 11.87
CA VAL A 389 -4.39 8.27 13.10
C VAL A 389 -5.07 9.61 12.84
N TRP A 390 -4.40 10.57 12.19
CA TRP A 390 -4.98 11.88 11.91
C TRP A 390 -6.20 11.81 10.98
N MET A 391 -6.14 11.02 9.91
CA MET A 391 -7.25 10.87 8.98
C MET A 391 -8.42 10.11 9.60
N SER A 392 -8.16 9.10 10.44
CA SER A 392 -9.22 8.44 11.22
C SER A 392 -9.85 9.39 12.24
N THR A 393 -9.06 10.26 12.86
CA THR A 393 -9.56 11.32 13.77
C THR A 393 -10.42 12.32 13.02
N LEU A 394 -9.96 12.76 11.83
CA LEU A 394 -10.72 13.66 10.96
C LEU A 394 -12.04 13.03 10.53
N GLY A 395 -12.03 11.77 10.09
CA GLY A 395 -13.23 11.02 9.74
C GLY A 395 -14.21 10.90 10.91
N LEU A 396 -13.71 10.56 12.10
CA LEU A 396 -14.52 10.52 13.33
C LEU A 396 -15.11 11.89 13.66
N ALA A 397 -14.32 12.97 13.58
CA ALA A 397 -14.78 14.32 13.85
C ALA A 397 -15.87 14.74 12.84
N ILE A 398 -15.69 14.45 11.55
CA ILE A 398 -16.71 14.67 10.51
C ILE A 398 -17.98 13.89 10.85
N GLY A 399 -17.86 12.60 11.17
CA GLY A 399 -18.99 11.75 11.54
C GLY A 399 -19.76 12.30 12.74
N VAL A 400 -19.04 12.68 13.81
CA VAL A 400 -19.63 13.25 15.03
C VAL A 400 -20.33 14.57 14.75
N VAL A 401 -19.66 15.52 14.11
CA VAL A 401 -20.22 16.84 13.82
C VAL A 401 -21.42 16.71 12.89
N PHE A 402 -21.28 15.96 11.80
CA PHE A 402 -22.36 15.73 10.83
C PHE A 402 -23.58 15.07 11.49
N GLY A 403 -23.35 14.01 12.26
CA GLY A 403 -24.39 13.28 12.98
C GLY A 403 -25.14 14.16 13.98
N LEU A 404 -24.42 14.90 14.83
CA LEU A 404 -25.03 15.80 15.81
C LEU A 404 -25.78 16.95 15.14
N VAL A 405 -25.18 17.60 14.15
CA VAL A 405 -25.80 18.75 13.46
C VAL A 405 -27.12 18.34 12.81
N ILE A 406 -27.15 17.22 12.07
CA ILE A 406 -28.36 16.79 11.38
C ILE A 406 -29.42 16.26 12.35
N THR A 407 -29.05 15.44 13.32
CA THR A 407 -30.04 14.91 14.28
C THR A 407 -30.61 16.02 15.15
N HIS A 408 -29.79 16.97 15.60
CA HIS A 408 -30.24 18.15 16.33
C HIS A 408 -31.14 19.05 15.48
N PHE A 409 -30.83 19.23 14.20
CA PHE A 409 -31.70 19.96 13.27
C PHE A 409 -33.06 19.28 13.10
N TYR A 410 -33.09 17.96 12.95
CA TYR A 410 -34.34 17.21 12.86
C TYR A 410 -35.16 17.28 14.16
N ASP A 411 -34.51 17.16 15.31
CA ASP A 411 -35.16 17.27 16.61
C ASP A 411 -35.73 18.68 16.82
N ARG A 412 -34.98 19.75 16.48
CA ARG A 412 -35.45 21.15 16.52
C ARG A 412 -36.64 21.41 15.60
N LYS A 413 -36.69 20.77 14.43
CA LYS A 413 -37.82 20.89 13.49
C LYS A 413 -39.00 19.98 13.84
N GLY A 414 -38.92 19.18 14.89
CA GLY A 414 -39.96 18.21 15.23
C GLY A 414 -40.13 17.10 14.21
N LEU A 415 -39.11 16.84 13.37
CA LEU A 415 -39.06 15.77 12.36
C LEU A 415 -38.78 14.42 13.01
N GLU A 416 -39.56 14.12 14.04
CA GLU A 416 -39.54 12.84 14.72
C GLU A 416 -39.96 11.71 13.78
N ARG A 417 -39.49 10.49 14.07
CA ARG A 417 -39.93 9.27 13.37
C ARG A 417 -41.36 8.89 13.81
N LYS A 418 -42.35 9.76 13.56
CA LYS A 418 -43.79 9.51 13.77
C LYS A 418 -44.37 8.84 12.51
N PRO A 419 -45.28 7.85 12.65
CA PRO A 419 -46.11 7.43 11.52
C PRO A 419 -46.84 8.65 10.94
N SER A 420 -46.99 8.73 9.62
CA SER A 420 -47.89 9.70 9.01
C SER A 420 -49.31 9.34 9.44
N ASN A 421 -49.86 10.05 10.43
CA ASN A 421 -51.29 9.99 10.70
C ASN A 421 -52.01 10.75 9.57
N ASP A 422 -52.36 10.03 8.52
CA ASP A 422 -53.28 10.45 7.43
C ASP A 422 -54.14 9.21 7.14
N ARG A 423 -55.47 9.14 7.30
CA ARG A 423 -56.55 10.13 7.43
C ARG A 423 -57.73 9.49 8.20
N THR A 424 -58.50 10.33 8.90
CA THR A 424 -59.94 10.14 9.21
C THR A 424 -60.39 8.80 9.82
N ALA A 425 -60.22 8.67 11.13
CA ALA A 425 -61.25 8.06 11.97
C ALA A 425 -62.39 9.10 12.17
N ALA A 426 -63.20 9.29 11.13
CA ALA A 426 -64.49 9.97 11.18
C ALA A 426 -65.34 9.24 10.14
N THR A 427 -66.19 8.29 10.52
CA THR A 427 -67.51 8.57 11.09
C THR A 427 -68.05 7.31 11.78
N PRO A 428 -68.61 7.38 12.99
CA PRO A 428 -69.58 6.41 13.48
C PRO A 428 -71.00 6.98 13.31
N GLN A 429 -71.74 6.45 12.35
CA GLN A 429 -73.20 6.47 12.28
C GLN A 429 -73.57 5.21 11.46
N ALA A 430 -74.58 4.40 11.75
CA ALA A 430 -75.48 4.18 12.87
C ALA A 430 -76.23 2.90 12.50
#